data_AF-A0A6A4P890-F1
#
_entry.id   AF-A0A6A4P890-F1
#
_cell.length_a   1.000
_cell.length_b   1.000
_cell.length_c   1.000
_cell.angle_alpha   90.00
_cell.angle_beta   90.00
_cell.angle_gamma   90.00
#
_symmetry.space_group_name_H-M   'P 1'
#
loop_
_entity.id
_entity.type
_entity.pdbx_description
1 polymer ?
#
loop_
_entity_poly.entity_id
_entity_poly.type
_entity_poly.pdbx_seq_one_letter_code
_entity_poly.pdbx_strand_id
1 'polypeptide(L)' 'MVLQNDIDLLNPPVELEKRKHKLKRLVQTPNSFFMVLLYALFILYHYSDFN' A
#
# COMPACT_ATOMS: atom_id res chain seq x y z
N MET A 1 22.30 26.62 10.80
CA MET A 1 22.22 25.55 9.79
C MET A 1 21.28 24.50 10.35
N VAL A 2 20.05 24.43 9.84
CA VAL A 2 19.10 23.37 10.25
C VAL A 2 19.57 22.09 9.57
N LEU A 3 19.76 21.04 10.37
CA LEU A 3 20.26 19.76 9.89
C LEU A 3 19.15 19.15 9.03
N GLN A 4 19.39 19.00 7.74
CA GLN A 4 18.40 18.53 6.75
C GLN A 4 17.93 17.08 6.98
N ASN A 5 18.36 16.44 8.08
CA ASN A 5 18.01 15.09 8.51
C ASN A 5 17.12 15.05 9.77
N ASP A 6 16.47 16.15 10.18
CA ASP A 6 15.45 16.12 11.24
C ASP A 6 14.15 15.46 10.74
N ILE A 7 14.26 14.29 10.12
CA ILE A 7 13.12 13.43 9.83
C ILE A 7 12.77 12.74 11.13
N ASP A 8 11.57 13.01 11.63
CA ASP A 8 10.99 12.25 12.73
C ASP A 8 10.88 10.78 12.33
N LEU A 9 11.80 9.97 12.85
CA LEU A 9 11.91 8.54 12.58
C LEU A 9 10.78 7.74 13.23
N LEU A 10 10.17 8.28 14.29
CA LEU A 10 9.09 7.63 15.03
C LEU A 10 7.73 7.91 14.39
N ASN A 11 7.55 9.10 13.81
CA ASN A 11 6.29 9.50 13.17
C ASN A 11 6.50 9.96 11.71
N PRO A 12 7.02 9.09 10.82
CA PRO A 12 7.11 9.42 9.41
C PRO A 12 5.70 9.60 8.81
N PRO A 13 5.51 10.54 7.87
CA PRO A 13 4.21 10.72 7.22
C PRO A 13 3.80 9.47 6.43
N VAL A 14 2.53 9.10 6.53
CA VAL A 14 1.92 7.89 5.93
C VAL A 14 2.22 7.74 4.44
N GLU A 15 2.26 8.84 3.71
CA GLU A 15 2.52 8.84 2.27
C GLU A 15 3.93 8.35 1.93
N LEU A 16 4.92 8.69 2.77
CA LEU A 16 6.30 8.21 2.61
C LEU A 16 6.40 6.72 2.98
N GLU A 17 5.69 6.26 4.00
CA GLU A 17 5.67 4.84 4.38
C GLU A 17 5.04 3.93 3.32
N LYS A 18 3.98 4.42 2.65
CA LYS A 18 3.32 3.69 1.56
C LYS A 18 4.23 3.48 0.35
N ARG A 19 5.09 4.47 0.03
CA ARG A 19 6.06 4.39 -1.08
C ARG A 19 7.27 3.51 -0.77
N LYS A 20 7.57 3.25 0.51
CA LYS A 20 8.67 2.36 0.91
C LYS A 20 8.35 0.90 0.58
N HIS A 21 9.40 0.15 0.27
CA HIS A 21 9.32 -1.31 0.17
C HIS A 21 8.76 -1.91 1.47
N LYS A 22 7.92 -2.94 1.38
CA LYS A 22 7.19 -3.52 2.53
C LYS A 22 8.07 -3.90 3.75
N LEU A 23 9.32 -4.30 3.50
CA LEU A 23 10.29 -4.68 4.55
C LEU A 23 11.04 -3.49 5.18
N LYS A 24 10.94 -2.29 4.59
CA LYS A 24 11.65 -1.06 5.01
C LYS A 24 10.72 -0.02 5.66
N ARG A 25 9.46 -0.37 5.91
CA ARG A 25 8.51 0.44 6.68
C ARG A 25 8.90 0.44 8.16
N LEU A 26 8.42 1.42 8.94
CA LEU A 26 8.65 1.45 10.39
C LEU A 26 8.12 0.16 11.04
N VAL A 27 6.95 -0.31 10.58
CA VAL A 27 6.38 -1.62 10.92
C VAL A 27 6.13 -2.40 9.63
N GLN A 28 6.66 -3.62 9.55
CA GLN A 28 6.49 -4.47 8.37
C GLN A 28 5.03 -4.92 8.24
N THR A 29 4.46 -4.69 7.07
CA THR A 29 3.09 -5.07 6.74
C THR A 29 3.03 -5.66 5.34
N PRO A 30 2.16 -6.65 5.10
CA PRO A 30 1.99 -7.21 3.77
C PRO A 30 1.43 -6.17 2.79
N ASN A 31 1.78 -6.28 1.51
CA ASN A 31 1.19 -5.48 0.43
C ASN A 31 -0.04 -6.15 -0.19
N SER A 32 -0.26 -7.42 0.12
CA SER A 32 -1.37 -8.21 -0.37
C SER A 32 -2.55 -8.11 0.58
N PHE A 33 -3.75 -8.14 0.00
CA PHE A 33 -5.02 -8.25 0.73
C PHE A 33 -5.78 -9.48 0.23
N PHE A 34 -6.68 -10.01 1.05
CA PHE A 34 -7.57 -11.08 0.62
C PHE A 34 -8.69 -10.51 -0.24
N MET A 35 -8.93 -11.11 -1.40
CA MET A 35 -10.10 -10.82 -2.25
C MET A 35 -11.10 -11.96 -2.15
N VAL A 36 -12.34 -11.64 -1.78
CA VAL A 36 -13.43 -12.61 -1.73
C VAL A 36 -13.83 -12.99 -3.16
N LEU A 37 -14.01 -14.29 -3.41
CA LEU A 37 -14.32 -14.89 -4.72
C LEU A 37 -15.46 -14.17 -5.48
N LEU A 38 -16.48 -13.69 -4.75
CA LEU A 38 -17.60 -12.95 -5.33
C LEU A 38 -17.16 -11.67 -6.06
N TYR A 39 -16.15 -10.95 -5.55
CA TYR A 39 -15.59 -9.77 -6.22
C TYR A 39 -14.83 -10.15 -7.50
N ALA A 40 -14.11 -11.28 -7.49
CA ALA A 40 -13.41 -11.77 -8.69
C ALA A 40 -14.41 -12.17 -9.79
N LEU A 41 -15.50 -12.84 -9.42
CA LEU A 41 -16.61 -13.16 -10.34
C LEU A 41 -17.28 -11.89 -10.87
N PHE A 42 -17.50 -10.89 -10.02
CA PHE A 42 -18.06 -9.60 -10.44
C PHE A 42 -17.17 -8.88 -11.45
N ILE A 43 -15.85 -8.83 -11.22
CA ILE A 43 -14.90 -8.20 -12.13
C ILE A 43 -14.84 -8.95 -13.47
N LEU A 44 -14.81 -10.28 -13.44
CA LEU A 44 -14.82 -11.10 -14.66
C LEU A 44 -16.11 -10.95 -15.46
N TYR A 45 -17.27 -10.98 -14.79
CA TYR A 45 -18.56 -10.79 -15.42
C TYR A 45 -18.66 -9.42 -16.10
N HIS A 46 -18.29 -8.36 -15.37
CA HIS A 46 -18.25 -7.02 -15.93
C HIS A 46 -17.22 -6.87 -17.07
N TYR A 47 -16.09 -7.57 -17.02
CA TYR A 47 -15.12 -7.59 -18.12
C TYR A 47 -15.65 -8.30 -19.37
N SER A 48 -16.42 -9.38 -19.19
CA SER A 48 -17.08 -10.10 -20.28
C SER A 48 -18.23 -9.32 -20.92
N ASP A 49 -18.98 -8.53 -20.15
CA ASP A 49 -20.05 -7.66 -20.67
C ASP A 49 -19.50 -6.45 -21.47
N PHE A 50 -18.23 -6.09 -21.25
CA PHE A 50 -17.58 -4.95 -21.90
C PHE A 50 -16.77 -5.32 -23.17
N ASN A 51 -16.69 -6.59 -23.54
CA ASN A 51 -15.92 -7.10 -24.69
C ASN A 51 -16.88 -7.63 -25.77
#